data_AF-A0A381C8B5-F1
#
_entry.id   AF-A0A381C8B5-F1
#
_cell.length_a   1.000
_cell.length_b   1.000
_cell.length_c   1.000
_cell.angle_alpha   90.00
_cell.angle_beta   90.00
_cell.angle_gamma   90.00
#
_symmetry.space_group_name_H-M   'P 1'
#
loop_
_entity.id
_entity.type
_entity.pdbx_description
1 polymer ?
#
loop_
_entity_poly.entity_id
_entity_poly.type
_entity_poly.pdbx_seq_one_letter_code
_entity_poly.pdbx_strand_id
1 'polypeptide(L)'
;MNALLYISVVVIWGTTWLAIYMQQGVVSVPVSIFWRFAVAAIVMLVVLLALGRLRRISLRDHLFCILQGGCVFGFNFFCFYHAAAYISSGLESVIFSMSVLFNAINSMIFFRQRPSKNLLPAAVLGIAGVIALFWHDLVATQMAPTLLMGIGLSALGTFGFSIGNMISTRHQRRGLETLSTNTYAMFYGTIIMGVLALVRGDSFMPEFTLRYLGSLFYLAIFGSVIAFGAYFTLVGRIGASQAAYSTLLFPLVALSLSTIYEGYVWHSNAVIGLCMILLGNLVMFSKPGMFTTLPWRKRAA
;
A
#
# COMPACT_ATOMS: atom_id res chain seq x y z
N MET A 1 -4.32 -23.21 8.04
CA MET A 1 -3.67 -22.08 8.74
C MET A 1 -3.15 -20.98 7.81
N ASN A 2 -2.48 -21.29 6.68
CA ASN A 2 -2.01 -20.25 5.74
C ASN A 2 -3.15 -19.52 5.00
N ALA A 3 -4.24 -20.22 4.67
CA ALA A 3 -5.43 -19.59 4.06
C ALA A 3 -6.06 -18.53 4.96
N LEU A 4 -6.15 -18.79 6.27
CA LEU A 4 -6.65 -17.80 7.24
C LEU A 4 -5.76 -16.57 7.28
N LEU A 5 -4.43 -16.72 7.38
CA LEU A 5 -3.50 -15.59 7.32
C LEU A 5 -3.65 -14.78 6.03
N TYR A 6 -3.79 -15.48 4.90
CA TYR A 6 -3.95 -14.86 3.59
C TYR A 6 -5.25 -14.07 3.50
N ILE A 7 -6.39 -14.67 3.87
CA ILE A 7 -7.70 -14.02 3.87
C ILE A 7 -7.72 -12.83 4.84
N SER A 8 -7.15 -12.98 6.05
CA SER A 8 -7.05 -11.89 7.02
C SER A 8 -6.28 -10.70 6.45
N VAL A 9 -5.14 -10.92 5.80
CA VAL A 9 -4.36 -9.83 5.18
C VAL A 9 -5.19 -9.12 4.09
N VAL A 10 -5.84 -9.90 3.22
CA VAL A 10 -6.66 -9.36 2.12
C VAL A 10 -7.83 -8.53 2.64
N VAL A 11 -8.58 -9.05 3.62
CA VAL A 11 -9.74 -8.37 4.19
C VAL A 11 -9.32 -7.14 4.99
N ILE A 12 -8.30 -7.26 5.84
CA ILE A 12 -7.86 -6.15 6.70
C ILE A 12 -7.29 -5.01 5.83
N TRP A 13 -6.34 -5.28 4.93
CA TRP A 13 -5.79 -4.20 4.09
C TRP A 13 -6.79 -3.71 3.04
N GLY A 14 -7.65 -4.56 2.51
CA GLY A 14 -8.74 -4.13 1.64
C GLY A 14 -9.74 -3.19 2.33
N THR A 15 -10.08 -3.44 3.59
CA THR A 15 -10.99 -2.57 4.38
C THR A 15 -10.31 -1.31 4.92
N THR A 16 -8.97 -1.30 5.04
CA THR A 16 -8.26 -0.11 5.56
C THR A 16 -8.42 1.12 4.69
N TRP A 17 -8.67 0.97 3.39
CA TRP A 17 -8.96 2.08 2.48
C TRP A 17 -10.21 2.85 2.92
N LEU A 18 -11.30 2.14 3.18
CA LEU A 18 -12.53 2.76 3.69
C LEU A 18 -12.30 3.40 5.07
N ALA A 19 -11.54 2.74 5.94
CA ALA A 19 -11.24 3.31 7.26
C ALA A 19 -10.39 4.60 7.18
N ILE A 20 -9.50 4.74 6.19
CA ILE A 20 -8.79 6.00 5.90
C ILE A 20 -9.78 7.07 5.46
N TYR A 21 -10.73 6.75 4.58
CA TYR A 21 -11.81 7.67 4.19
C TYR A 21 -12.65 8.10 5.40
N MET A 22 -12.91 7.19 6.36
CA MET A 22 -13.64 7.52 7.59
C MET A 22 -12.90 8.50 8.51
N GLN A 23 -11.57 8.65 8.37
CA GLN A 23 -10.78 9.65 9.11
C GLN A 23 -10.76 11.04 8.47
N GLN A 24 -11.35 11.21 7.28
CA GLN A 24 -11.58 12.54 6.72
C GLN A 24 -12.50 13.35 7.64
N GLY A 25 -12.10 14.59 7.95
CA GLY A 25 -12.81 15.42 8.90
C GLY A 25 -11.99 16.61 9.38
N VAL A 26 -12.16 16.99 10.65
CA VAL A 26 -11.56 18.18 11.23
C VAL A 26 -10.10 17.97 11.68
N VAL A 27 -9.70 16.73 11.93
CA VAL A 27 -8.33 16.40 12.33
C VAL A 27 -7.41 16.48 11.12
N SER A 28 -6.29 17.18 11.24
CA SER A 28 -5.34 17.32 10.13
C SER A 28 -4.75 15.96 9.75
N VAL A 29 -4.44 15.80 8.46
CA VAL A 29 -3.84 14.57 7.92
C VAL A 29 -2.56 14.15 8.67
N PRO A 30 -1.58 15.03 8.91
CA PRO A 30 -0.39 14.68 9.71
C PRO A 30 -0.72 14.13 11.10
N VAL A 31 -1.71 14.69 11.78
CA VAL A 31 -2.10 14.29 13.15
C VAL A 31 -2.81 12.94 13.14
N SER A 32 -3.69 12.68 12.18
CA SER A 32 -4.33 11.37 12.01
C SER A 32 -3.31 10.26 11.75
N ILE A 33 -2.32 10.53 10.89
CA ILE A 33 -1.23 9.61 10.60
C ILE A 33 -0.33 9.40 11.83
N PHE A 34 0.00 10.49 12.53
CA PHE A 34 0.76 10.45 13.78
C PHE A 34 0.09 9.54 14.81
N TRP A 35 -1.19 9.74 15.13
CA TRP A 35 -1.87 8.94 16.15
C TRP A 35 -1.97 7.46 15.75
N ARG A 36 -2.25 7.18 14.48
CA ARG A 36 -2.31 5.81 13.96
C ARG A 36 -0.99 5.08 14.20
N PHE A 37 0.12 5.69 13.79
CA PHE A 37 1.42 5.05 13.89
C PHE A 37 2.05 5.16 15.27
N ALA A 38 1.68 6.14 16.10
CA ALA A 38 2.08 6.19 17.50
C ALA A 38 1.54 4.97 18.26
N VAL A 39 0.23 4.71 18.15
CA VAL A 39 -0.40 3.54 18.76
C VAL A 39 0.22 2.25 18.21
N ALA A 40 0.32 2.12 16.88
CA ALA A 40 0.85 0.92 16.26
C ALA A 40 2.34 0.67 16.60
N ALA A 41 3.18 1.70 16.60
CA ALA A 41 4.59 1.59 16.93
C ALA A 41 4.80 1.21 18.40
N ILE A 42 4.03 1.81 19.33
CA ILE A 42 4.08 1.44 20.75
C ILE A 42 3.71 -0.04 20.92
N VAL A 43 2.59 -0.47 20.34
CA VAL A 43 2.13 -1.87 20.45
C VAL A 43 3.16 -2.82 19.84
N MET A 44 3.68 -2.53 18.64
CA MET A 44 4.70 -3.36 18.00
C MET A 44 6.00 -3.42 18.81
N LEU A 45 6.46 -2.30 19.37
CA LEU A 45 7.63 -2.26 20.24
C LEU A 45 7.42 -3.12 21.48
N VAL A 46 6.30 -2.96 22.18
CA VAL A 46 5.97 -3.73 23.39
C VAL A 46 5.89 -5.23 23.07
N VAL A 47 5.18 -5.61 22.00
CA VAL A 47 5.04 -7.00 21.60
C VAL A 47 6.40 -7.62 21.21
N LEU A 48 7.22 -6.92 20.43
CA LEU A 48 8.53 -7.45 20.03
C LEU A 48 9.53 -7.52 21.19
N LEU A 49 9.45 -6.58 22.14
CA LEU A 49 10.23 -6.64 23.37
C LEU A 49 9.80 -7.82 24.25
N ALA A 50 8.49 -7.99 24.48
CA ALA A 50 7.95 -9.08 25.28
C ALA A 50 8.27 -10.47 24.67
N LEU A 51 8.28 -10.57 23.34
CA LEU A 51 8.65 -11.81 22.63
C LEU A 51 10.17 -12.01 22.48
N GLY A 52 11.01 -11.07 22.94
CA GLY A 52 12.47 -11.13 22.75
C GLY A 52 12.92 -11.10 21.28
N ARG A 53 12.05 -10.58 20.40
CA ARG A 53 12.26 -10.56 18.94
C ARG A 53 12.77 -9.22 18.43
N LEU A 54 12.72 -8.16 19.24
CA LEU A 54 13.27 -6.86 18.86
C LEU A 54 14.79 -6.95 18.74
N ARG A 55 15.30 -6.85 17.52
CA ARG A 55 16.74 -6.90 17.25
C ARG A 55 17.35 -5.48 17.28
N ARG A 56 18.53 -5.36 17.87
CA ARG A 56 19.35 -4.16 17.78
C ARG A 56 19.92 -4.05 16.35
N ILE A 57 19.95 -2.84 15.81
CA ILE A 57 20.49 -2.56 14.47
C ILE A 57 21.61 -1.52 14.58
N SER A 58 22.44 -1.42 13.55
CA SER A 58 23.52 -0.43 13.53
C SER A 58 22.96 1.00 13.41
N LEU A 59 23.72 2.01 13.84
CA LEU A 59 23.33 3.42 13.68
C LEU A 59 23.02 3.79 12.23
N ARG A 60 23.80 3.23 11.28
CA ARG A 60 23.56 3.42 9.85
C ARG A 60 22.22 2.82 9.42
N ASP A 61 21.83 1.68 9.98
CA ASP A 61 20.53 1.08 9.68
C ASP A 61 19.37 1.84 10.30
N HIS A 62 19.57 2.52 11.44
CA HIS A 62 18.60 3.49 11.96
C HIS A 62 18.37 4.64 10.99
N LEU A 63 19.42 5.19 10.34
CA LEU A 63 19.25 6.21 9.30
C LEU A 63 18.40 5.70 8.12
N PHE A 64 18.62 4.47 7.68
CA PHE A 64 17.76 3.85 6.66
C PHE A 64 16.33 3.62 7.16
N CYS A 65 16.13 3.27 8.44
CA CYS A 65 14.79 3.17 9.03
C CYS A 65 14.10 4.54 9.09
N ILE A 66 14.83 5.64 9.32
CA ILE A 66 14.27 7.01 9.25
C ILE A 66 13.80 7.30 7.82
N LEU A 67 14.63 7.00 6.81
CA LEU A 67 14.25 7.17 5.40
C LEU A 67 13.05 6.28 5.02
N GLN A 68 13.04 5.01 5.44
CA GLN A 68 11.90 4.10 5.22
C GLN A 68 10.65 4.63 5.92
N GLY A 69 10.79 5.14 7.15
CA GLY A 69 9.71 5.76 7.92
C GLY A 69 9.11 6.96 7.19
N GLY A 70 9.97 7.87 6.73
CA GLY A 70 9.57 9.03 5.95
C GLY A 70 8.88 8.67 4.64
N CYS A 71 9.34 7.63 3.94
CA CYS A 71 8.73 7.20 2.67
C CYS A 71 7.42 6.42 2.86
N VAL A 72 7.41 5.38 3.71
CA VAL A 72 6.29 4.43 3.86
C VAL A 72 5.24 4.93 4.83
N PHE A 73 5.64 5.43 6.00
CA PHE A 73 4.72 5.79 7.08
C PHE A 73 4.43 7.29 7.13
N GLY A 74 5.22 8.09 6.41
CA GLY A 74 5.02 9.52 6.23
C GLY A 74 4.42 9.87 4.87
N PHE A 75 5.29 10.12 3.89
CA PHE A 75 4.95 10.62 2.55
C PHE A 75 3.87 9.79 1.84
N ASN A 76 3.99 8.45 1.85
CA ASN A 76 2.97 7.58 1.26
C ASN A 76 1.58 7.84 1.85
N PHE A 77 1.43 7.73 3.17
CA PHE A 77 0.14 7.95 3.82
C PHE A 77 -0.33 9.41 3.71
N PHE A 78 0.57 10.38 3.79
CA PHE A 78 0.22 11.79 3.60
C PHE A 78 -0.43 12.00 2.22
N CYS A 79 0.17 11.45 1.15
CA CYS A 79 -0.40 11.50 -0.18
C CYS A 79 -1.76 10.81 -0.28
N PHE A 80 -1.91 9.60 0.26
CA PHE A 80 -3.18 8.86 0.20
C PHE A 80 -4.29 9.50 1.04
N TYR A 81 -4.00 10.00 2.23
CA TYR A 81 -4.99 10.73 3.03
C TYR A 81 -5.46 12.01 2.33
N HIS A 82 -4.58 12.69 1.59
CA HIS A 82 -5.00 13.83 0.77
C HIS A 82 -5.74 13.41 -0.51
N ALA A 83 -5.36 12.30 -1.15
CA ALA A 83 -6.02 11.78 -2.34
C ALA A 83 -7.46 11.31 -2.06
N ALA A 84 -7.72 10.78 -0.86
CA ALA A 84 -9.04 10.29 -0.43
C ALA A 84 -10.12 11.39 -0.36
N ALA A 85 -9.72 12.67 -0.44
CA ALA A 85 -10.65 13.79 -0.58
C ALA A 85 -11.14 14.01 -2.02
N TYR A 86 -10.49 13.39 -3.02
CA TYR A 86 -10.71 13.61 -4.44
C TYR A 86 -11.17 12.37 -5.19
N ILE A 87 -10.77 11.18 -4.75
CA ILE A 87 -11.16 9.91 -5.35
C ILE A 87 -11.61 8.92 -4.28
N SER A 88 -12.45 7.97 -4.66
CA SER A 88 -12.95 6.97 -3.70
C SER A 88 -11.83 6.04 -3.24
N SER A 89 -11.97 5.52 -2.02
CA SER A 89 -10.98 4.64 -1.39
C SER A 89 -10.75 3.35 -2.21
N GLY A 90 -11.77 2.91 -2.94
CA GLY A 90 -11.67 1.83 -3.90
C GLY A 90 -10.70 2.14 -5.05
N LEU A 91 -10.77 3.33 -5.63
CA LEU A 91 -9.88 3.75 -6.72
C LEU A 91 -8.43 3.93 -6.24
N GLU A 92 -8.23 4.45 -5.03
CA GLU A 92 -6.90 4.54 -4.41
C GLU A 92 -6.22 3.18 -4.33
N SER A 93 -6.95 2.17 -3.87
CA SER A 93 -6.43 0.81 -3.73
C SER A 93 -5.99 0.21 -5.07
N VAL A 94 -6.69 0.55 -6.15
CA VAL A 94 -6.36 0.12 -7.50
C VAL A 94 -5.05 0.78 -7.96
N ILE A 95 -4.91 2.09 -7.78
CA ILE A 95 -3.65 2.80 -8.07
C ILE A 95 -2.51 2.24 -7.22
N PHE A 96 -2.75 1.98 -5.93
CA PHE A 96 -1.75 1.41 -5.04
C PHE A 96 -1.27 0.02 -5.47
N SER A 97 -2.15 -0.79 -6.07
CA SER A 97 -1.78 -2.10 -6.62
C SER A 97 -0.70 -2.00 -7.71
N MET A 98 -0.57 -0.84 -8.37
CA MET A 98 0.49 -0.56 -9.34
C MET A 98 1.87 -0.38 -8.70
N SER A 99 1.97 -0.41 -7.37
CA SER A 99 3.25 -0.47 -6.65
C SER A 99 4.15 -1.62 -7.12
N VAL A 100 3.58 -2.70 -7.67
CA VAL A 100 4.36 -3.80 -8.25
C VAL A 100 5.25 -3.31 -9.40
N LEU A 101 4.74 -2.42 -10.26
CA LEU A 101 5.50 -1.85 -11.37
C LEU A 101 6.59 -0.90 -10.88
N PHE A 102 6.27 -0.02 -9.91
CA PHE A 102 7.28 0.85 -9.31
C PHE A 102 8.36 0.04 -8.59
N ASN A 103 7.99 -1.02 -7.87
CA ASN A 103 8.93 -1.91 -7.20
C ASN A 103 9.86 -2.58 -8.20
N ALA A 104 9.35 -3.02 -9.35
CA ALA A 104 10.15 -3.61 -10.42
C ALA A 104 11.15 -2.58 -10.98
N ILE A 105 10.68 -1.38 -11.32
CA ILE A 105 11.52 -0.29 -11.85
C ILE A 105 12.60 0.11 -10.85
N ASN A 106 12.21 0.39 -9.61
CA ASN A 106 13.13 0.77 -8.56
C ASN A 106 14.13 -0.36 -8.25
N SER A 107 13.73 -1.63 -8.33
CA SER A 107 14.66 -2.75 -8.14
C SER A 107 15.72 -2.82 -9.24
N MET A 108 15.40 -2.42 -10.47
CA MET A 108 16.39 -2.29 -11.54
C MET A 108 17.37 -1.14 -11.24
N ILE A 109 16.86 0.01 -10.81
CA ILE A 109 17.67 1.21 -10.56
C ILE A 109 18.60 1.01 -9.35
N PHE A 110 18.04 0.64 -8.19
CA PHE A 110 18.79 0.59 -6.93
C PHE A 110 19.61 -0.69 -6.75
N PHE A 111 19.17 -1.81 -7.34
CA PHE A 111 19.81 -3.11 -7.14
C PHE A 111 20.37 -3.73 -8.41
N ARG A 112 20.30 -3.04 -9.55
CA ARG A 112 20.77 -3.54 -10.85
C ARG A 112 20.19 -4.91 -11.20
N GLN A 113 18.97 -5.19 -10.73
CA GLN A 113 18.26 -6.40 -11.11
C GLN A 113 17.92 -6.35 -12.59
N ARG A 114 17.96 -7.49 -13.26
CA ARG A 114 17.60 -7.57 -14.69
C ARG A 114 16.09 -7.34 -14.86
N PRO A 115 15.66 -6.58 -15.88
CA PRO A 115 14.24 -6.40 -16.17
C PRO A 115 13.57 -7.76 -16.39
N SER A 116 12.44 -7.97 -15.72
CA SER A 116 11.56 -9.09 -16.05
C SER A 116 11.03 -8.89 -17.47
N LYS A 117 11.01 -9.96 -18.27
CA LYS A 117 10.36 -9.94 -19.60
C LYS A 117 8.86 -9.58 -19.49
N ASN A 118 8.28 -9.77 -18.30
CA ASN A 118 6.88 -9.47 -18.04
C ASN A 118 6.64 -8.00 -17.65
N LEU A 119 7.69 -7.21 -17.40
CA LEU A 119 7.55 -5.82 -16.95
C LEU A 119 6.82 -4.96 -17.98
N LEU A 120 7.24 -5.03 -19.25
CA LEU A 120 6.62 -4.23 -20.31
C LEU A 120 5.14 -4.56 -20.52
N PRO A 121 4.73 -5.83 -20.74
CA PRO A 121 3.30 -6.15 -20.89
C PRO A 121 2.49 -5.84 -19.63
N ALA A 122 3.05 -6.06 -18.42
CA ALA A 122 2.39 -5.68 -17.17
C ALA A 122 2.20 -4.16 -17.05
N ALA A 123 3.20 -3.36 -17.45
CA ALA A 123 3.12 -1.92 -17.44
C ALA A 123 2.11 -1.39 -18.45
N VAL A 124 2.07 -1.93 -19.67
CA VAL A 124 1.07 -1.57 -20.68
C VAL A 124 -0.34 -1.87 -20.18
N LEU A 125 -0.58 -3.08 -19.66
CA LEU A 125 -1.88 -3.46 -19.10
C LEU A 125 -2.28 -2.60 -17.92
N GLY A 126 -1.36 -2.32 -17.01
CA GLY A 126 -1.62 -1.49 -15.85
C GLY A 126 -1.91 -0.03 -16.21
N ILE A 127 -1.11 0.60 -17.06
CA ILE A 127 -1.31 2.00 -17.48
C ILE A 127 -2.61 2.13 -18.28
N ALA A 128 -2.82 1.26 -19.27
CA ALA A 128 -4.05 1.29 -20.06
C ALA A 128 -5.28 0.97 -19.19
N GLY A 129 -5.13 0.10 -18.20
CA GLY A 129 -6.19 -0.18 -17.22
C GLY A 129 -6.53 1.00 -16.33
N VAL A 130 -5.53 1.78 -15.86
CA VAL A 130 -5.77 3.03 -15.12
C VAL A 130 -6.51 4.04 -16.00
N ILE A 131 -6.07 4.22 -17.25
CA ILE A 131 -6.75 5.13 -18.21
C ILE A 131 -8.20 4.69 -18.44
N ALA A 132 -8.43 3.41 -18.70
CA ALA A 132 -9.78 2.86 -18.90
C ALA A 132 -10.65 3.04 -17.65
N LEU A 133 -10.06 2.82 -16.48
CA LEU A 133 -10.77 2.89 -15.21
C LEU A 133 -11.32 4.30 -14.94
N PHE A 134 -10.50 5.33 -15.17
CA PHE A 134 -10.90 6.73 -14.99
C PHE A 134 -11.52 7.35 -16.25
N TRP A 135 -11.69 6.60 -17.35
CA TRP A 135 -12.09 7.17 -18.65
C TRP A 135 -13.42 7.93 -18.58
N HIS A 136 -14.44 7.34 -17.94
CA HIS A 136 -15.73 7.98 -17.79
C HIS A 136 -15.62 9.29 -17.02
N ASP A 137 -14.94 9.28 -15.88
CA ASP A 137 -14.76 10.48 -15.05
C ASP A 137 -13.94 11.56 -15.77
N LEU A 138 -12.90 11.18 -16.52
CA LEU A 138 -12.08 12.11 -17.28
C LEU A 138 -12.86 12.81 -18.40
N VAL A 139 -13.76 12.10 -19.07
CA VAL A 139 -14.56 12.62 -20.19
C VAL A 139 -15.80 13.35 -19.70
N ALA A 140 -16.48 12.84 -18.67
CA ALA A 140 -17.72 13.39 -18.14
C ALA A 140 -17.50 14.70 -17.38
N THR A 141 -16.40 14.85 -16.65
CA THR A 141 -16.19 15.98 -15.74
C THR A 141 -15.51 17.20 -16.37
N GLN A 142 -15.45 17.35 -17.71
CA GLN A 142 -14.69 18.41 -18.41
C GLN A 142 -13.36 18.73 -17.69
N MET A 143 -12.47 17.73 -17.58
CA MET A 143 -11.18 17.84 -16.88
C MET A 143 -11.24 18.52 -15.50
N ALA A 144 -11.76 17.83 -14.48
CA ALA A 144 -11.68 18.32 -13.10
C ALA A 144 -10.23 18.22 -12.60
N PRO A 145 -9.50 19.35 -12.38
CA PRO A 145 -8.12 19.33 -11.89
C PRO A 145 -7.98 18.56 -10.56
N THR A 146 -9.05 18.49 -9.78
CA THR A 146 -9.16 17.75 -8.51
C THR A 146 -9.03 16.24 -8.70
N LEU A 147 -9.67 15.65 -9.72
CA LEU A 147 -9.56 14.22 -10.03
C LEU A 147 -8.11 13.85 -10.38
N LEU A 148 -7.48 14.63 -11.26
CA LEU A 148 -6.08 14.43 -11.62
C LEU A 148 -5.14 14.64 -10.42
N MET A 149 -5.48 15.54 -9.51
CA MET A 149 -4.74 15.72 -8.26
C MET A 149 -4.86 14.49 -7.36
N GLY A 150 -6.04 13.90 -7.22
CA GLY A 150 -6.23 12.63 -6.50
C GLY A 150 -5.41 11.49 -7.09
N ILE A 151 -5.52 11.28 -8.42
CA ILE A 151 -4.73 10.25 -9.14
C ILE A 151 -3.23 10.48 -8.97
N GLY A 152 -2.77 11.73 -9.13
CA GLY A 152 -1.38 12.12 -9.00
C GLY A 152 -0.84 11.90 -7.59
N LEU A 153 -1.61 12.28 -6.57
CA LEU A 153 -1.27 12.05 -5.16
C LEU A 153 -1.20 10.55 -4.85
N SER A 154 -2.17 9.74 -5.27
CA SER A 154 -2.12 8.28 -5.08
C SER A 154 -0.91 7.65 -5.81
N ALA A 155 -0.58 8.11 -7.01
CA ALA A 155 0.59 7.63 -7.75
C ALA A 155 1.91 8.01 -7.04
N LEU A 156 2.04 9.26 -6.56
CA LEU A 156 3.19 9.73 -5.77
C LEU A 156 3.31 8.96 -4.46
N GLY A 157 2.20 8.74 -3.76
CA GLY A 157 2.16 7.93 -2.54
C GLY A 157 2.64 6.52 -2.83
N THR A 158 2.14 5.89 -3.89
CA THR A 158 2.54 4.54 -4.32
C THR A 158 4.03 4.48 -4.68
N PHE A 159 4.57 5.53 -5.30
CA PHE A 159 6.01 5.65 -5.55
C PHE A 159 6.81 5.75 -4.24
N GLY A 160 6.36 6.56 -3.28
CA GLY A 160 6.95 6.65 -1.94
C GLY A 160 6.99 5.31 -1.21
N PHE A 161 5.89 4.56 -1.27
CA PHE A 161 5.84 3.18 -0.77
C PHE A 161 6.89 2.29 -1.44
N SER A 162 7.06 2.43 -2.75
CA SER A 162 8.05 1.66 -3.50
C SER A 162 9.49 1.96 -3.10
N ILE A 163 9.83 3.24 -2.90
CA ILE A 163 11.16 3.63 -2.38
C ILE A 163 11.41 3.02 -0.99
N GLY A 164 10.40 3.06 -0.13
CA GLY A 164 10.43 2.39 1.17
C GLY A 164 10.66 0.87 1.07
N ASN A 165 10.02 0.21 0.10
CA ASN A 165 10.25 -1.20 -0.18
C ASN A 165 11.68 -1.50 -0.64
N MET A 166 12.35 -0.57 -1.34
CA MET A 166 13.76 -0.72 -1.67
C MET A 166 14.62 -0.72 -0.40
N ILE A 167 14.32 0.16 0.55
CA ILE A 167 15.03 0.19 1.84
C ILE A 167 14.77 -1.09 2.64
N SER A 168 13.53 -1.56 2.70
CA SER A 168 13.18 -2.85 3.30
C SER A 168 13.91 -4.02 2.62
N THR A 169 14.01 -4.01 1.29
CA THR A 169 14.76 -5.02 0.53
C THR A 169 16.25 -4.99 0.87
N ARG A 170 16.83 -3.80 1.01
CA ARG A 170 18.21 -3.62 1.48
C ARG A 170 18.40 -4.23 2.88
N HIS A 171 17.49 -3.95 3.81
CA HIS A 171 17.55 -4.51 5.17
C HIS A 171 17.49 -6.04 5.15
N GLN A 172 16.58 -6.62 4.37
CA GLN A 172 16.47 -8.07 4.20
C GLN A 172 17.74 -8.69 3.61
N ARG A 173 18.36 -8.07 2.59
CA ARG A 173 19.64 -8.54 2.02
C ARG A 173 20.81 -8.49 3.01
N ARG A 174 20.72 -7.63 4.03
CA ARG A 174 21.69 -7.58 5.14
C ARG A 174 21.37 -8.54 6.28
N GLY A 175 20.32 -9.37 6.14
CA GLY A 175 19.90 -10.32 7.17
C GLY A 175 19.25 -9.65 8.39
N LEU A 176 18.78 -8.40 8.28
CA LEU A 176 18.06 -7.74 9.37
C LEU A 176 16.65 -8.30 9.49
N GLU A 177 16.17 -8.39 10.74
CA GLU A 177 14.82 -8.88 11.02
C GLU A 177 13.77 -7.86 10.57
N THR A 178 12.84 -8.30 9.72
CA THR A 178 11.93 -7.43 8.97
C THR A 178 10.91 -6.72 9.87
N LEU A 179 10.40 -7.39 10.90
CA LEU A 179 9.44 -6.78 11.82
C LEU A 179 10.11 -5.71 12.70
N SER A 180 11.36 -5.91 13.11
CA SER A 180 12.16 -4.99 13.91
C SER A 180 12.44 -3.72 13.11
N THR A 181 12.98 -3.86 11.89
CA THR A 181 13.23 -2.73 10.99
C THR A 181 11.95 -2.00 10.61
N ASN A 182 10.85 -2.72 10.35
CA ASN A 182 9.53 -2.10 10.11
C ASN A 182 9.01 -1.34 11.33
N THR A 183 9.22 -1.87 12.54
CA THR A 183 8.82 -1.22 13.80
C THR A 183 9.61 0.05 14.05
N TYR A 184 10.93 0.04 13.85
CA TYR A 184 11.75 1.25 13.93
C TYR A 184 11.35 2.27 12.85
N ALA A 185 11.12 1.83 11.62
CA ALA A 185 10.67 2.71 10.54
C ALA A 185 9.30 3.33 10.85
N MET A 186 8.36 2.58 11.42
CA MET A 186 7.06 3.07 11.85
C MET A 186 7.18 4.09 12.98
N PHE A 187 8.04 3.82 13.96
CA PHE A 187 8.36 4.76 15.04
C PHE A 187 8.96 6.06 14.51
N TYR A 188 9.94 6.00 13.60
CA TYR A 188 10.51 7.20 12.99
C TYR A 188 9.52 7.94 12.09
N GLY A 189 8.68 7.22 11.33
CA GLY A 189 7.60 7.83 10.55
C GLY A 189 6.61 8.58 11.42
N THR A 190 6.28 8.03 12.59
CA THR A 190 5.47 8.70 13.62
C THR A 190 6.13 10.01 14.04
N ILE A 191 7.42 10.00 14.38
CA ILE A 191 8.15 11.21 14.78
C ILE A 191 8.14 12.24 13.65
N ILE A 192 8.40 11.82 12.40
CA ILE A 192 8.41 12.73 11.24
C ILE A 192 7.05 13.40 11.05
N MET A 193 5.95 12.65 11.14
CA MET A 193 4.59 13.20 11.02
C MET A 193 4.23 14.10 12.20
N GLY A 194 4.68 13.75 13.41
CA GLY A 194 4.53 14.61 14.59
C GLY A 194 5.29 15.93 14.44
N VAL A 195 6.54 15.89 13.98
CA VAL A 195 7.31 17.12 13.70
C VAL A 195 6.63 17.95 12.60
N LEU A 196 6.14 17.31 11.53
CA LEU A 196 5.41 18.00 10.47
C LEU A 196 4.15 18.69 11.00
N ALA A 197 3.35 18.00 11.83
CA ALA A 197 2.17 18.57 12.47
C ALA A 197 2.52 19.74 13.39
N LEU A 198 3.57 19.61 14.21
CA LEU A 198 4.05 20.68 15.09
C LEU A 198 4.50 21.92 14.30
N VAL A 199 5.29 21.73 13.24
CA VAL A 199 5.79 22.83 12.39
C VAL A 199 4.63 23.54 11.66
N ARG A 200 3.58 22.82 11.29
CA ARG A 200 2.37 23.39 10.68
C ARG A 200 1.47 24.11 11.69
N GLY A 201 1.70 23.94 12.99
CA GLY A 201 0.82 24.45 14.04
C GLY A 201 -0.49 23.66 14.17
N ASP A 202 -0.51 22.41 13.71
CA ASP A 202 -1.70 21.57 13.77
C ASP A 202 -2.03 21.19 15.23
N SER A 203 -3.32 21.14 15.57
CA SER A 203 -3.77 20.64 16.87
C SER A 203 -3.66 19.11 16.93
N PHE A 204 -2.96 18.60 17.94
CA PHE A 204 -2.86 17.16 18.21
C PHE A 204 -4.13 16.57 18.85
N MET A 205 -5.16 17.40 19.11
CA MET A 205 -6.40 16.93 19.71
C MET A 205 -7.12 15.99 18.74
N PRO A 206 -7.34 14.71 19.09
CA PRO A 206 -8.13 13.82 18.27
C PRO A 206 -9.60 14.25 18.29
N GLU A 207 -10.34 13.90 17.24
CA GLU A 207 -11.79 14.06 17.24
C GLU A 207 -12.41 12.93 18.09
N PHE A 208 -13.12 13.28 19.15
CA PHE A 208 -13.76 12.32 20.06
C PHE A 208 -15.09 11.79 19.52
N THR A 209 -15.14 11.41 18.25
CA THR A 209 -16.29 10.74 17.65
C THR A 209 -16.03 9.25 17.49
N LEU A 210 -17.10 8.45 17.60
CA LEU A 210 -17.00 6.99 17.42
C LEU A 210 -16.46 6.64 16.02
N ARG A 211 -16.81 7.43 15.01
CA ARG A 211 -16.30 7.31 13.64
C ARG A 211 -14.77 7.47 13.60
N TYR A 212 -14.24 8.56 14.14
CA TYR A 212 -12.81 8.85 14.09
C TYR A 212 -12.00 7.89 14.98
N LEU A 213 -12.40 7.70 16.24
CA LEU A 213 -11.68 6.81 17.15
C LEU A 213 -11.78 5.35 16.73
N GLY A 214 -12.95 4.90 16.27
CA GLY A 214 -13.16 3.53 15.78
C GLY A 214 -12.27 3.23 14.57
N SER A 215 -12.24 4.13 13.58
CA SER A 215 -11.36 3.99 12.42
C SER A 215 -9.88 4.10 12.80
N LEU A 216 -9.51 5.00 13.71
CA LEU A 216 -8.13 5.15 14.21
C LEU A 216 -7.62 3.85 14.86
N PHE A 217 -8.36 3.28 15.81
CA PHE A 217 -7.97 2.04 16.47
C PHE A 217 -7.99 0.85 15.52
N TYR A 218 -8.96 0.79 14.60
CA TYR A 218 -8.99 -0.22 13.55
C TYR A 218 -7.73 -0.16 12.68
N LEU A 219 -7.37 1.03 12.20
CA LEU A 219 -6.19 1.25 11.37
C LEU A 219 -4.89 0.97 12.12
N ALA A 220 -4.79 1.38 13.39
CA ALA A 220 -3.59 1.17 14.20
C ALA A 220 -3.40 -0.31 14.54
N ILE A 221 -4.42 -0.97 15.12
CA ILE A 221 -4.29 -2.34 15.62
C ILE A 221 -4.43 -3.36 14.49
N PHE A 222 -5.53 -3.33 13.74
CA PHE A 222 -5.75 -4.31 12.68
C PHE A 222 -4.90 -3.98 11.46
N GLY A 223 -5.01 -2.75 10.97
CA GLY A 223 -4.35 -2.30 9.74
C GLY A 223 -2.83 -2.25 9.82
N SER A 224 -2.26 -1.98 11.00
CA SER A 224 -0.82 -1.81 11.17
C SER A 224 -0.17 -2.89 12.04
N VAL A 225 -0.72 -3.28 13.20
CA VAL A 225 -0.06 -4.34 14.00
C VAL A 225 -0.34 -5.74 13.42
N ILE A 226 -1.62 -6.12 13.35
CA ILE A 226 -2.04 -7.49 12.99
C ILE A 226 -1.74 -7.78 11.53
N ALA A 227 -2.06 -6.87 10.61
CA ALA A 227 -1.86 -7.09 9.18
C ALA A 227 -0.38 -7.22 8.81
N PHE A 228 0.52 -6.35 9.33
CA PHE A 228 1.96 -6.53 9.09
C PHE A 228 2.46 -7.83 9.70
N GLY A 229 2.07 -8.16 10.94
CA GLY A 229 2.44 -9.43 11.58
C GLY A 229 1.99 -10.66 10.77
N ALA A 230 0.74 -10.66 10.31
CA ALA A 230 0.18 -11.73 9.50
C ALA A 230 0.86 -11.82 8.12
N TYR A 231 1.09 -10.68 7.45
CA TYR A 231 1.75 -10.63 6.15
C TYR A 231 3.19 -11.13 6.22
N PHE A 232 3.99 -10.68 7.18
CA PHE A 232 5.37 -11.17 7.31
C PHE A 232 5.44 -12.64 7.72
N THR A 233 4.51 -13.11 8.53
CA THR A 233 4.37 -14.54 8.84
C THR A 233 4.02 -15.34 7.58
N LEU A 234 3.12 -14.82 6.74
CA LEU A 234 2.74 -15.42 5.47
C LEU A 234 3.94 -15.47 4.51
N VAL A 235 4.67 -14.35 4.35
CA VAL A 235 5.91 -14.28 3.55
C VAL A 235 6.93 -15.32 4.01
N GLY A 236 7.13 -15.49 5.32
CA GLY A 236 8.02 -16.50 5.88
C GLY A 236 7.59 -17.95 5.62
N ARG A 237 6.28 -18.21 5.46
CA ARG A 237 5.72 -19.57 5.29
C ARG A 237 5.54 -20.01 3.84
N ILE A 238 5.08 -19.11 2.97
CA ILE A 238 4.75 -19.43 1.57
C ILE A 238 5.66 -18.70 0.57
N GLY A 239 6.59 -17.87 1.06
CA GLY A 239 7.50 -17.08 0.24
C GLY A 239 6.91 -15.73 -0.18
N ALA A 240 7.79 -14.75 -0.39
CA ALA A 240 7.41 -13.37 -0.74
C ALA A 240 6.59 -13.28 -2.05
N SER A 241 6.93 -14.10 -3.06
CA SER A 241 6.21 -14.11 -4.33
C SER A 241 4.76 -14.55 -4.17
N GLN A 242 4.48 -15.62 -3.40
CA GLN A 242 3.11 -16.10 -3.18
C GLN A 242 2.33 -15.16 -2.27
N ALA A 243 2.96 -14.62 -1.22
CA ALA A 243 2.34 -13.64 -0.35
C ALA A 243 1.97 -12.35 -1.10
N ALA A 244 2.76 -11.94 -2.10
CA ALA A 244 2.47 -10.75 -2.91
C ALA A 244 1.19 -10.88 -3.75
N TYR A 245 0.72 -12.08 -4.09
CA TYR A 245 -0.58 -12.24 -4.76
C TYR A 245 -1.75 -11.73 -3.91
N SER A 246 -1.59 -11.63 -2.58
CA SER A 246 -2.64 -11.07 -1.72
C SER A 246 -2.96 -9.63 -2.08
N THR A 247 -1.96 -8.86 -2.54
CA THR A 247 -2.14 -7.45 -2.90
C THR A 247 -3.00 -7.24 -4.15
N LEU A 248 -3.18 -8.28 -4.97
CA LEU A 248 -4.09 -8.27 -6.11
C LEU A 248 -5.56 -8.24 -5.68
N LEU A 249 -5.85 -8.70 -4.47
CA LEU A 249 -7.22 -8.86 -3.98
C LEU A 249 -7.69 -7.66 -3.16
N PHE A 250 -6.78 -6.78 -2.72
CA PHE A 250 -7.16 -5.59 -1.94
C PHE A 250 -8.13 -4.69 -2.72
N PRO A 251 -7.92 -4.44 -4.03
CA PRO A 251 -8.85 -3.60 -4.78
C PRO A 251 -10.25 -4.18 -4.90
N LEU A 252 -10.38 -5.50 -4.94
CA LEU A 252 -11.69 -6.15 -4.98
C LEU A 252 -12.49 -5.90 -3.70
N VAL A 253 -11.82 -6.01 -2.55
CA VAL A 253 -12.44 -5.71 -1.24
C VAL A 253 -12.75 -4.22 -1.12
N ALA A 254 -11.78 -3.36 -1.44
CA ALA A 254 -11.92 -1.92 -1.32
C ALA A 254 -13.02 -1.35 -2.23
N LEU A 255 -13.08 -1.75 -3.50
CA LEU A 255 -14.15 -1.32 -4.41
C LEU A 255 -15.52 -1.85 -4.00
N SER A 256 -15.60 -3.08 -3.48
CA SER A 256 -16.87 -3.62 -2.95
C SER A 256 -17.38 -2.76 -1.79
N LEU A 257 -16.50 -2.35 -0.87
CA LEU A 257 -16.85 -1.46 0.23
C LEU A 257 -17.17 -0.04 -0.25
N SER A 258 -16.41 0.47 -1.22
CA SER A 258 -16.64 1.78 -1.84
C SER A 258 -18.02 1.85 -2.51
N THR A 259 -18.47 0.76 -3.12
CA THR A 259 -19.82 0.65 -3.71
C THR A 259 -20.91 0.79 -2.66
N ILE A 260 -20.70 0.19 -1.48
CA ILE A 260 -21.71 0.15 -0.40
C ILE A 260 -21.72 1.46 0.41
N TYR A 261 -20.54 1.99 0.75
CA TYR A 261 -20.37 3.06 1.73
C TYR A 261 -20.03 4.43 1.13
N GLU A 262 -19.38 4.46 -0.04
CA GLU A 262 -19.00 5.71 -0.73
C GLU A 262 -19.90 5.99 -1.95
N GLY A 263 -20.83 5.09 -2.27
CA GLY A 263 -21.74 5.22 -3.42
C GLY A 263 -21.04 5.09 -4.77
N TYR A 264 -19.91 4.38 -4.83
CA TYR A 264 -19.15 4.20 -6.08
C TYR A 264 -20.00 3.53 -7.16
N VAL A 265 -20.16 4.21 -8.30
CA VAL A 265 -20.94 3.74 -9.44
C VAL A 265 -20.04 3.01 -10.42
N TRP A 266 -20.40 1.77 -10.74
CA TRP A 266 -19.67 0.98 -11.71
C TRP A 266 -20.06 1.35 -13.14
N HIS A 267 -19.04 1.65 -13.93
CA HIS A 267 -19.16 1.80 -15.37
C HIS A 267 -18.42 0.66 -16.08
N SER A 268 -18.83 0.35 -17.32
CA SER A 268 -18.23 -0.76 -18.08
C SER A 268 -16.72 -0.58 -18.28
N ASN A 269 -16.26 0.66 -18.50
CA ASN A 269 -14.84 1.01 -18.60
C ASN A 269 -14.09 0.80 -17.26
N ALA A 270 -14.73 1.05 -16.11
CA ALA A 270 -14.16 0.80 -14.80
C ALA A 270 -13.89 -0.69 -14.56
N VAL A 271 -14.84 -1.55 -14.96
CA VAL A 271 -14.68 -3.01 -14.90
C VAL A 271 -13.55 -3.48 -15.81
N ILE A 272 -13.50 -3.00 -17.05
CA ILE A 272 -12.43 -3.32 -18.01
C ILE A 272 -11.08 -2.88 -17.45
N GLY A 273 -10.99 -1.64 -16.95
CA GLY A 273 -9.77 -1.09 -16.38
C GLY A 273 -9.27 -1.87 -15.17
N LEU A 274 -10.16 -2.23 -14.25
CA LEU A 274 -9.85 -3.09 -13.11
C LEU A 274 -9.29 -4.45 -13.58
N CYS A 275 -9.98 -5.12 -14.52
CA CYS A 275 -9.52 -6.38 -15.07
C CYS A 275 -8.13 -6.26 -15.70
N MET A 276 -7.87 -5.20 -16.46
CA MET A 276 -6.57 -4.95 -17.07
C MET A 276 -5.46 -4.76 -16.03
N ILE A 277 -5.72 -4.02 -14.95
CA ILE A 277 -4.74 -3.81 -13.87
C ILE A 277 -4.45 -5.11 -13.13
N LEU A 278 -5.49 -5.88 -12.79
CA LEU A 278 -5.34 -7.18 -12.13
C LEU A 278 -4.58 -8.17 -13.02
N LEU A 279 -4.88 -8.20 -14.32
CA LEU A 279 -4.16 -9.00 -15.31
C LEU A 279 -2.71 -8.53 -15.46
N GLY A 280 -2.45 -7.23 -15.50
CA GLY A 280 -1.09 -6.67 -15.56
C GLY A 280 -0.25 -7.09 -14.36
N ASN A 281 -0.81 -6.97 -13.16
CA ASN A 281 -0.13 -7.42 -11.94
C ASN A 281 0.05 -8.95 -11.92
N LEU A 282 -0.92 -9.73 -12.39
CA LEU A 282 -0.82 -11.18 -12.54
C LEU A 282 0.31 -11.57 -13.53
N VAL A 283 0.40 -10.88 -14.67
CA VAL A 283 1.47 -11.07 -15.66
C VAL A 283 2.83 -10.77 -15.03
N MET A 284 2.93 -9.74 -14.19
CA MET A 284 4.18 -9.41 -13.51
C MET A 284 4.65 -10.53 -12.56
N PHE A 285 3.73 -11.17 -11.83
CA PHE A 285 4.05 -12.28 -10.94
C PHE A 285 4.17 -13.65 -11.63
N SER A 286 3.69 -13.76 -12.87
CA SER A 286 3.72 -14.99 -13.64
C SER A 286 5.16 -15.46 -13.91
N LYS A 287 5.43 -16.77 -13.77
CA LYS A 287 6.73 -17.34 -14.16
C LYS A 287 7.01 -17.03 -15.65
N PRO A 288 8.25 -16.69 -16.03
CA PRO A 288 8.62 -16.52 -17.43
C PRO A 288 8.24 -17.78 -18.22
N GLY A 289 7.37 -17.62 -19.21
CA GLY A 289 6.97 -18.70 -20.13
C GLY A 289 5.63 -19.40 -19.85
N MET A 290 4.90 -19.02 -18.80
CA MET A 290 3.58 -19.61 -18.49
C MET A 290 2.52 -19.37 -19.60
N PHE A 291 2.60 -18.26 -20.32
CA PHE A 291 1.74 -17.96 -21.48
C PHE A 291 2.28 -18.49 -22.82
N THR A 292 3.55 -18.90 -22.89
CA THR A 292 4.09 -19.59 -24.08
C THR A 292 3.79 -21.09 -24.08
N THR A 293 3.37 -21.66 -22.96
CA THR A 293 2.99 -23.08 -22.84
C THR A 293 1.49 -23.35 -23.07
N LEU A 294 0.74 -22.38 -23.59
CA LEU A 294 -0.65 -22.61 -23.98
C LEU A 294 -0.72 -23.66 -25.11
N PRO A 295 -1.54 -24.74 -24.95
CA PRO A 295 -1.53 -25.91 -25.84
C PRO A 295 -1.81 -25.59 -27.31
N TRP A 296 -2.44 -24.45 -27.62
CA TRP A 296 -2.77 -24.04 -28.98
C TRP A 296 -1.55 -23.76 -29.88
N ARG A 297 -0.37 -23.53 -29.29
CA ARG A 297 0.86 -23.19 -30.04
C ARG A 297 1.70 -24.42 -30.39
N LYS A 298 1.35 -25.60 -29.84
CA LYS A 298 1.99 -26.88 -30.19
C LYS A 298 1.44 -27.53 -31.46
N ARG A 299 0.43 -26.95 -32.10
CA ARG A 299 -0.13 -27.46 -33.38
C ARG A 299 0.43 -26.77 -34.63
N ALA A 300 1.42 -25.89 -34.49
CA ALA A 300 2.01 -25.15 -35.61
C ALA A 300 3.55 -25.27 -35.67
N ALA A 301 4.10 -26.37 -35.15
CA ALA A 301 5.50 -26.75 -35.30
C ALA A 301 5.58 -28.17 -35.83
#